data_AF-T0SA10-F1
#
_entry.id   AF-T0SA10-F1
#
_cell.length_a   1.000
_cell.length_b   1.000
_cell.length_c   1.000
_cell.angle_alpha   90.00
_cell.angle_beta   90.00
_cell.angle_gamma   90.00
#
_symmetry.space_group_name_H-M   'P 1'
#
loop_
_entity.id
_entity.type
_entity.pdbx_description
1 polymer ?
#
loop_
_entity_poly.entity_id
_entity_poly.type
_entity_poly.pdbx_seq_one_letter_code
_entity_poly.pdbx_strand_id
1 'polypeptide(L)'
;MASPSRADQPTPVTAPTPTQLDDITTAFVEDDDDDDDEDLEGDAEIELGFVSDIVAGEEHLAGPFVNWDGGKVGGQPTWLDPTVQLDVLCVCETNMSFLLQIYCPLDAPAAAFHRSLYVFCCRTKGCPKLGHARAFRVQLPRENAYYSDKEDDAWRNNVASVKRCVVCGLNGKFACSACHVAQYCSKAHQKDHWKHGHKTDCAACAQQQTLVVSDAAAQAMEDDGSAFVFPQYAIHIEQEPDRTVAQNESEAKMMQAYEQAHLQPRGDDVFTDDSEIDLSQKDLASMLGTTTQDKTYVGFLTRVALANDQVLRYCRWDDDEPVLWVHSEGKANDIPSCSVCNERRRFEFQIMPQLLYHLKVSGDLDSLQNGATDLDWGTLAVYTCPNSCSLHQATSTNADVVEEFVWRQPPHEQHQAPQ
;
A
#
# COMPACT_ATOMS: atom_id res chain seq x y z
N MET A 1 -41.77 -83.62 5.39
CA MET A 1 -42.56 -82.39 5.52
C MET A 1 -42.95 -81.96 4.12
N ALA A 2 -44.24 -81.65 3.94
CA ALA A 2 -45.01 -81.84 2.72
C ALA A 2 -44.63 -80.93 1.52
N SER A 3 -44.69 -81.52 0.33
CA SER A 3 -44.88 -80.88 -0.99
C SER A 3 -46.38 -80.57 -1.22
N PRO A 4 -46.90 -80.15 -2.41
CA PRO A 4 -46.33 -79.50 -3.62
C PRO A 4 -47.24 -78.37 -4.24
N SER A 5 -46.87 -77.87 -5.45
CA SER A 5 -47.75 -77.56 -6.62
C SER A 5 -48.15 -76.10 -6.98
N ARG A 6 -47.47 -75.56 -8.02
CA ARG A 6 -47.91 -75.10 -9.37
C ARG A 6 -49.21 -74.28 -9.64
N ALA A 7 -49.04 -73.24 -10.50
CA ALA A 7 -49.98 -72.46 -11.37
C ALA A 7 -50.96 -71.50 -10.63
N ASP A 8 -51.38 -70.32 -11.11
CA ASP A 8 -51.88 -69.93 -12.44
C ASP A 8 -51.91 -68.37 -12.64
N GLN A 9 -52.16 -67.91 -13.87
CA GLN A 9 -52.36 -66.50 -14.30
C GLN A 9 -53.78 -65.92 -13.93
N PRO A 10 -54.37 -64.88 -14.60
CA PRO A 10 -54.38 -63.45 -14.25
C PRO A 10 -55.78 -62.78 -14.07
N THR A 11 -55.83 -61.55 -13.51
CA THR A 11 -56.87 -60.45 -13.65
C THR A 11 -58.35 -60.74 -13.31
N PRO A 12 -59.17 -59.82 -12.72
CA PRO A 12 -59.61 -58.57 -13.39
C PRO A 12 -60.05 -57.34 -12.52
N VAL A 13 -59.97 -56.16 -13.15
CA VAL A 13 -60.96 -55.04 -13.24
C VAL A 13 -61.73 -54.61 -11.97
N THR A 14 -61.56 -53.33 -11.57
CA THR A 14 -62.64 -52.29 -11.57
C THR A 14 -62.12 -50.94 -11.06
N ALA A 15 -62.42 -49.86 -11.81
CA ALA A 15 -62.42 -48.46 -11.33
C ALA A 15 -63.77 -48.18 -10.61
N PRO A 16 -63.89 -47.19 -9.70
CA PRO A 16 -63.98 -45.77 -10.11
C PRO A 16 -63.42 -44.71 -9.11
N THR A 17 -63.13 -43.51 -9.64
CA THR A 17 -63.01 -42.18 -8.98
C THR A 17 -64.35 -41.75 -8.33
N PRO A 18 -64.50 -40.66 -7.53
CA PRO A 18 -63.59 -39.60 -7.05
C PRO A 18 -63.64 -39.42 -5.50
N THR A 19 -62.92 -38.53 -4.80
CA THR A 19 -63.28 -37.11 -4.55
C THR A 19 -62.27 -36.53 -3.53
N GLN A 20 -61.83 -35.29 -3.80
CA GLN A 20 -61.38 -34.20 -2.92
C GLN A 20 -61.01 -34.47 -1.43
N LEU A 21 -59.83 -33.97 -1.03
CA LEU A 21 -59.60 -32.79 -0.16
C LEU A 21 -58.24 -32.94 0.54
N ASP A 22 -57.37 -31.97 0.27
CA ASP A 22 -56.45 -31.26 1.18
C ASP A 22 -55.95 -32.03 2.42
N ASP A 23 -54.63 -32.24 2.55
CA ASP A 23 -53.78 -31.28 3.26
C ASP A 23 -52.30 -31.71 3.28
N ILE A 24 -51.47 -30.69 3.45
CA ILE A 24 -50.02 -30.58 3.44
C ILE A 24 -49.30 -31.52 4.43
N THR A 25 -48.30 -32.27 3.94
CA THR A 25 -47.03 -32.52 4.66
C THR A 25 -45.92 -32.77 3.63
N THR A 26 -45.21 -31.71 3.24
CA THR A 26 -43.93 -31.82 2.52
C THR A 26 -42.88 -32.38 3.48
N ALA A 27 -42.60 -33.67 3.38
CA ALA A 27 -41.40 -34.27 3.94
C ALA A 27 -40.21 -33.87 3.06
N PHE A 28 -39.23 -33.24 3.69
CA PHE A 28 -37.93 -32.87 3.16
C PHE A 28 -37.29 -34.07 2.44
N VAL A 29 -37.04 -33.90 1.15
CA VAL A 29 -36.03 -34.68 0.42
C VAL A 29 -34.77 -33.83 0.53
N GLU A 30 -33.74 -34.39 1.16
CA GLU A 30 -32.38 -33.87 1.10
C GLU A 30 -31.89 -34.09 -0.33
N ASP A 31 -31.90 -33.04 -1.15
CA ASP A 31 -31.14 -33.00 -2.39
C ASP A 31 -29.72 -32.57 -1.99
N ASP A 32 -28.84 -33.57 -1.89
CA ASP A 32 -27.39 -33.42 -1.99
C ASP A 32 -27.09 -33.00 -3.44
N ASP A 33 -27.16 -31.71 -3.72
CA ASP A 33 -26.45 -31.12 -4.86
C ASP A 33 -25.14 -30.54 -4.31
N ASP A 34 -24.12 -31.40 -4.33
CA ASP A 34 -22.72 -31.02 -4.44
C ASP A 34 -22.58 -30.18 -5.72
N ASP A 35 -22.81 -28.87 -5.62
CA ASP A 35 -22.27 -27.92 -6.61
C ASP A 35 -20.84 -27.59 -6.18
N ASP A 36 -19.92 -28.20 -6.92
CA ASP A 36 -18.49 -27.95 -6.91
C ASP A 36 -18.18 -26.44 -6.86
N ASP A 37 -17.74 -25.92 -5.71
CA ASP A 37 -17.01 -24.64 -5.60
C ASP A 37 -15.58 -24.76 -6.19
N GLU A 38 -15.45 -25.46 -7.33
CA GLU A 38 -14.26 -25.44 -8.18
C GLU A 38 -14.48 -24.38 -9.26
N ASP A 39 -14.26 -23.10 -8.92
CA ASP A 39 -13.73 -22.02 -9.77
C ASP A 39 -14.00 -20.64 -9.14
N LEU A 40 -13.21 -20.27 -8.13
CA LEU A 40 -12.93 -18.85 -7.85
C LEU A 40 -11.45 -18.61 -8.17
N GLU A 41 -11.11 -18.62 -9.46
CA GLU A 41 -10.00 -17.81 -9.95
C GLU A 41 -10.35 -16.37 -9.59
N GLY A 42 -9.84 -15.90 -8.45
CA GLY A 42 -10.19 -14.62 -7.87
C GLY A 42 -9.92 -13.51 -8.88
N ASP A 43 -10.99 -12.89 -9.36
CA ASP A 43 -10.94 -11.61 -10.07
C ASP A 43 -9.99 -10.71 -9.28
N ALA A 44 -8.90 -10.26 -9.91
CA ALA A 44 -7.89 -9.45 -9.25
C ALA A 44 -8.50 -8.10 -8.87
N GLU A 45 -9.06 -8.04 -7.67
CA GLU A 45 -9.73 -6.87 -7.15
C GLU A 45 -8.66 -5.82 -6.80
N ILE A 46 -8.76 -4.65 -7.44
CA ILE A 46 -7.85 -3.56 -7.15
C ILE A 46 -8.22 -2.95 -5.81
N GLU A 47 -7.22 -2.75 -4.97
CA GLU A 47 -7.36 -2.14 -3.66
C GLU A 47 -6.75 -0.74 -3.68
N LEU A 48 -7.47 0.24 -3.14
CA LEU A 48 -7.05 1.63 -2.99
C LEU A 48 -6.69 1.90 -1.54
N GLY A 49 -5.59 2.62 -1.32
CA GLY A 49 -5.17 3.05 0.01
C GLY A 49 -5.37 4.54 0.24
N PHE A 50 -5.92 4.88 1.40
CA PHE A 50 -6.20 6.25 1.84
C PHE A 50 -5.50 6.51 3.17
N VAL A 51 -5.04 7.74 3.39
CA VAL A 51 -4.39 8.08 4.67
C VAL A 51 -5.39 8.57 5.70
N SER A 52 -5.21 8.12 6.93
CA SER A 52 -5.95 8.60 8.10
C SER A 52 -4.99 8.90 9.25
N ASP A 53 -5.46 9.69 10.21
CA ASP A 53 -4.74 9.90 11.46
C ASP A 53 -4.64 8.58 12.24
N ILE A 54 -3.52 8.37 12.93
CA ILE A 54 -3.32 7.15 13.72
C ILE A 54 -4.16 7.24 14.99
N VAL A 55 -5.17 6.36 15.09
CA VAL A 55 -5.99 6.23 16.30
C VAL A 55 -5.32 5.28 17.29
N ALA A 56 -5.30 5.65 18.58
CA ALA A 56 -4.77 4.81 19.63
C ALA A 56 -5.51 3.46 19.69
N GLY A 57 -4.81 2.36 19.40
CA GLY A 57 -5.37 1.00 19.33
C GLY A 57 -5.38 0.39 17.92
N GLU A 58 -5.31 1.20 16.86
CA GLU A 58 -5.13 0.78 15.45
C GLU A 58 -3.65 0.61 15.09
N GLU A 59 -2.86 0.14 16.05
CA GLU A 59 -1.44 -0.03 15.82
C GLU A 59 -1.23 -1.35 15.06
N HIS A 60 -1.06 -1.27 13.73
CA HIS A 60 -0.35 -2.29 12.93
C HIS A 60 1.13 -2.47 13.37
N LEU A 61 1.47 -2.06 14.60
CA LEU A 61 2.79 -1.86 15.16
C LEU A 61 2.96 -2.54 16.53
N ALA A 62 1.85 -2.98 17.17
CA ALA A 62 1.90 -3.53 18.52
C ALA A 62 0.81 -4.58 18.86
N GLY A 63 0.16 -5.19 17.87
CA GLY A 63 -0.84 -6.24 18.06
C GLY A 63 -0.39 -7.62 17.56
N PRO A 64 -1.13 -8.70 17.89
CA PRO A 64 -1.01 -9.97 17.18
C PRO A 64 -1.20 -9.74 15.67
N PHE A 65 -0.54 -10.53 14.84
CA PHE A 65 -0.52 -10.33 13.38
C PHE A 65 -1.91 -10.30 12.74
N VAL A 66 -2.93 -10.89 13.39
CA VAL A 66 -4.34 -10.84 12.97
C VAL A 66 -4.92 -9.43 12.92
N ASN A 67 -4.30 -8.47 13.62
CA ASN A 67 -4.69 -7.06 13.63
C ASN A 67 -3.85 -6.21 12.65
N TRP A 68 -3.13 -6.85 11.72
CA TRP A 68 -2.38 -6.14 10.69
C TRP A 68 -3.24 -6.03 9.43
N ASP A 69 -4.08 -5.01 9.39
CA ASP A 69 -5.01 -4.69 8.32
C ASP A 69 -4.56 -3.42 7.59
N GLY A 70 -3.50 -3.54 6.78
CA GLY A 70 -3.10 -2.48 5.85
C GLY A 70 -1.64 -2.03 6.01
N GLY A 71 -1.44 -0.73 6.13
CA GLY A 71 -0.13 -0.11 6.01
C GLY A 71 0.02 1.19 6.79
N LYS A 72 1.17 1.83 6.63
CA LYS A 72 1.40 3.14 7.21
C LYS A 72 2.32 3.97 6.34
N VAL A 73 2.18 5.28 6.44
CA VAL A 73 3.06 6.27 5.84
C VAL A 73 3.95 6.87 6.93
N GLY A 74 5.21 7.14 6.60
CA GLY A 74 6.13 7.93 7.41
C GLY A 74 6.42 7.40 8.81
N GLY A 75 6.99 8.27 9.66
CA GLY A 75 7.58 7.85 10.92
C GLY A 75 8.80 6.94 10.73
N GLN A 76 8.96 5.96 11.62
CA GLN A 76 10.00 4.93 11.53
C GLN A 76 9.42 3.62 10.98
N PRO A 77 10.17 2.82 10.22
CA PRO A 77 9.70 1.50 9.80
C PRO A 77 9.44 0.60 11.00
N THR A 78 8.32 -0.11 11.00
CA THR A 78 8.06 -1.20 11.93
C THR A 78 8.41 -2.52 11.24
N TRP A 79 9.59 -3.04 11.58
CA TRP A 79 10.12 -4.23 10.93
C TRP A 79 9.36 -5.50 11.33
N LEU A 80 8.93 -6.26 10.33
CA LEU A 80 8.31 -7.57 10.48
C LEU A 80 9.27 -8.55 11.17
N ASP A 81 10.53 -8.57 10.75
CA ASP A 81 11.58 -9.21 11.54
C ASP A 81 12.25 -8.15 12.44
N PRO A 82 12.08 -8.20 13.77
CA PRO A 82 12.65 -7.22 14.67
C PRO A 82 14.19 -7.18 14.69
N THR A 83 14.86 -8.17 14.09
CA THR A 83 16.32 -8.25 13.99
C THR A 83 16.91 -7.49 12.80
N VAL A 84 16.08 -6.95 11.90
CA VAL A 84 16.53 -6.23 10.69
C VAL A 84 17.50 -5.09 11.04
N GLN A 85 18.71 -5.17 10.48
CA GLN A 85 19.71 -4.11 10.48
C GLN A 85 20.02 -3.70 9.04
N LEU A 86 19.38 -2.62 8.60
CA LEU A 86 19.49 -2.14 7.23
C LEU A 86 20.01 -0.69 7.20
N ASP A 87 20.92 -0.42 6.26
CA ASP A 87 21.27 0.92 5.80
C ASP A 87 20.68 1.10 4.39
N VAL A 88 19.93 2.18 4.17
CA VAL A 88 19.26 2.46 2.89
C VAL A 88 19.85 3.72 2.29
N LEU A 89 21.05 3.60 1.75
CA LEU A 89 21.78 4.75 1.20
C LEU A 89 21.23 5.17 -0.17
N CYS A 90 21.13 6.47 -0.39
CA CYS A 90 20.99 7.07 -1.72
C CYS A 90 22.38 7.27 -2.37
N VAL A 91 22.40 7.70 -3.64
CA VAL A 91 23.62 8.12 -4.36
C VAL A 91 24.34 9.29 -3.69
N CYS A 92 23.65 10.08 -2.86
CA CYS A 92 24.25 11.11 -2.02
C CYS A 92 24.85 10.56 -0.70
N GLU A 93 24.94 9.23 -0.56
CA GLU A 93 25.49 8.52 0.61
C GLU A 93 24.78 8.80 1.94
N THR A 94 23.61 9.43 1.90
CA THR A 94 22.75 9.65 3.05
C THR A 94 21.66 8.58 3.08
N ASN A 95 21.30 8.12 4.28
CA ASN A 95 20.16 7.23 4.45
C ASN A 95 18.88 7.91 3.95
N MET A 96 18.10 7.19 3.15
CA MET A 96 16.79 7.62 2.69
C MET A 96 15.78 7.63 3.84
N SER A 97 14.75 8.45 3.69
CA SER A 97 13.64 8.52 4.64
C SER A 97 12.64 7.41 4.36
N PHE A 98 12.11 6.80 5.42
CA PHE A 98 11.06 5.79 5.32
C PHE A 98 9.75 6.42 4.82
N LEU A 99 9.29 6.02 3.65
CA LEU A 99 8.11 6.57 2.98
C LEU A 99 6.84 5.86 3.43
N LEU A 100 6.78 4.54 3.28
CA LEU A 100 5.63 3.74 3.70
C LEU A 100 6.01 2.27 3.91
N GLN A 101 5.13 1.55 4.62
CA GLN A 101 5.12 0.08 4.64
C GLN A 101 3.70 -0.43 4.38
N ILE A 102 3.61 -1.62 3.80
CA ILE A 102 2.36 -2.36 3.66
C ILE A 102 2.56 -3.81 4.09
N TYR A 103 1.58 -4.37 4.79
CA TYR A 103 1.50 -5.80 5.07
C TYR A 103 0.74 -6.48 3.93
N CYS A 104 1.35 -7.50 3.33
CA CYS A 104 0.91 -8.10 2.08
C CYS A 104 1.25 -9.60 2.10
N PRO A 105 0.57 -10.38 2.97
CA PRO A 105 0.84 -11.80 3.18
C PRO A 105 0.61 -12.62 1.91
N LEU A 106 1.22 -13.80 1.85
CA LEU A 106 1.06 -14.78 0.77
C LEU A 106 0.79 -16.17 1.35
N ASP A 107 -0.12 -16.91 0.72
CA ASP A 107 -0.34 -18.32 1.08
C ASP A 107 0.83 -19.22 0.66
N ALA A 108 1.53 -18.83 -0.41
CA ALA A 108 2.73 -19.50 -0.89
C ALA A 108 3.78 -18.49 -1.38
N PRO A 109 5.09 -18.76 -1.17
CA PRO A 109 5.66 -19.90 -0.45
C PRO A 109 5.46 -19.79 1.08
N ALA A 110 5.59 -20.92 1.80
CA ALA A 110 5.39 -20.95 3.26
C ALA A 110 6.30 -19.98 4.04
N ALA A 111 7.46 -19.61 3.49
CA ALA A 111 8.36 -18.60 4.05
C ALA A 111 7.83 -17.15 3.96
N ALA A 112 6.78 -16.93 3.18
CA ALA A 112 6.18 -15.63 2.90
C ALA A 112 4.77 -15.45 3.49
N PHE A 113 4.40 -16.31 4.44
CA PHE A 113 3.13 -16.23 5.15
C PHE A 113 2.90 -14.84 5.74
N HIS A 114 3.88 -14.35 6.49
CA HIS A 114 3.96 -12.92 6.80
C HIS A 114 4.89 -12.27 5.80
N ARG A 115 4.43 -11.19 5.17
CA ARG A 115 5.24 -10.46 4.20
C ARG A 115 4.91 -8.99 4.29
N SER A 116 5.97 -8.18 4.33
CA SER A 116 5.86 -6.72 4.37
C SER A 116 6.81 -6.10 3.37
N LEU A 117 6.32 -5.06 2.70
CA LEU A 117 7.11 -4.23 1.79
C LEU A 117 7.34 -2.87 2.43
N TYR A 118 8.57 -2.39 2.35
CA TYR A 118 9.03 -1.12 2.91
C TYR A 118 9.59 -0.26 1.79
N VAL A 119 9.07 0.95 1.64
CA VAL A 119 9.55 1.90 0.63
C VAL A 119 10.27 3.04 1.33
N PHE A 120 11.43 3.41 0.80
CA PHE A 120 12.23 4.54 1.26
C PHE A 120 12.45 5.51 0.11
N CYS A 121 12.53 6.80 0.41
CA CYS A 121 12.68 7.86 -0.58
C CYS A 121 13.77 8.86 -0.16
N CYS A 122 14.58 9.28 -1.13
CA CYS A 122 15.59 10.31 -0.92
C CYS A 122 14.95 11.69 -0.73
N ARG A 123 15.22 12.31 0.43
CA ARG A 123 14.83 13.70 0.77
C ARG A 123 16.00 14.65 0.95
N THR A 124 17.22 14.20 0.66
CA THR A 124 18.41 15.01 0.91
C THR A 124 18.41 16.24 0.00
N LYS A 125 18.34 17.44 0.60
CA LYS A 125 18.38 18.71 -0.13
C LYS A 125 19.61 18.77 -1.03
N GLY A 126 19.41 19.14 -2.29
CA GLY A 126 20.48 19.22 -3.30
C GLY A 126 20.97 17.86 -3.84
N CYS A 127 20.32 16.75 -3.49
CA CYS A 127 20.63 15.46 -4.10
C CYS A 127 20.20 15.45 -5.57
N PRO A 128 21.06 15.02 -6.52
CA PRO A 128 20.68 14.93 -7.94
C PRO A 128 19.61 13.88 -8.22
N LYS A 129 19.35 12.99 -7.26
CA LYS A 129 18.28 11.98 -7.29
C LYS A 129 17.29 12.19 -6.15
N LEU A 130 16.90 13.44 -5.89
CA LEU A 130 15.80 13.74 -4.99
C LEU A 130 14.54 12.99 -5.47
N GLY A 131 13.79 12.40 -4.54
CA GLY A 131 12.62 11.59 -4.89
C GLY A 131 12.94 10.17 -5.35
N HIS A 132 14.21 9.79 -5.54
CA HIS A 132 14.55 8.40 -5.85
C HIS A 132 14.17 7.49 -4.69
N ALA A 133 13.42 6.45 -5.02
CA ALA A 133 12.90 5.49 -4.07
C ALA A 133 13.51 4.09 -4.23
N ARG A 134 13.51 3.34 -3.14
CA ARG A 134 13.96 1.93 -3.05
C ARG A 134 12.96 1.14 -2.21
N ALA A 135 12.70 -0.10 -2.58
CA ALA A 135 11.78 -0.98 -1.87
C ALA A 135 12.50 -2.20 -1.31
N PHE A 136 12.07 -2.68 -0.15
CA PHE A 136 12.61 -3.87 0.49
C PHE A 136 11.47 -4.75 0.95
N ARG A 137 11.59 -6.06 0.70
CA ARG A 137 10.72 -7.09 1.26
C ARG A 137 11.37 -7.72 2.49
N VAL A 138 10.57 -7.90 3.52
CA VAL A 138 10.85 -8.80 4.65
C VAL A 138 9.72 -9.80 4.74
N GLN A 139 10.05 -11.05 5.03
CA GLN A 139 9.05 -12.10 5.15
C GLN A 139 9.41 -13.10 6.25
N LEU A 140 8.38 -13.72 6.83
CA LEU A 140 8.51 -14.75 7.85
C LEU A 140 7.50 -15.88 7.58
N PRO A 141 7.88 -17.13 7.90
CA PRO A 141 6.92 -18.21 7.91
C PRO A 141 5.86 -18.02 9.00
N ARG A 142 4.75 -18.74 8.86
CA ARG A 142 3.65 -18.77 9.84
C ARG A 142 4.18 -19.07 11.24
N GLU A 143 4.81 -20.22 11.40
CA GLU A 143 5.52 -20.56 12.63
C GLU A 143 6.87 -19.82 12.68
N ASN A 144 6.98 -18.82 13.54
CA ASN A 144 8.22 -18.05 13.71
C ASN A 144 8.47 -17.67 15.18
N ALA A 145 9.62 -17.07 15.44
CA ALA A 145 10.07 -16.76 16.80
C ALA A 145 9.42 -15.51 17.42
N TYR A 146 8.70 -14.71 16.62
CA TYR A 146 8.23 -13.40 17.02
C TYR A 146 6.70 -13.38 17.17
N TYR A 147 5.97 -13.87 16.19
CA TYR A 147 4.51 -13.88 16.18
C TYR A 147 4.00 -15.25 16.59
N SER A 148 3.11 -15.29 17.59
CA SER A 148 2.39 -16.52 17.95
C SER A 148 1.10 -16.61 17.15
N ASP A 149 0.77 -17.82 16.71
CA ASP A 149 -0.52 -18.19 16.12
C ASP A 149 -1.67 -18.17 17.14
N LYS A 150 -1.39 -17.95 18.44
CA LYS A 150 -2.39 -17.95 19.52
C LYS A 150 -2.61 -16.53 20.03
N GLU A 151 -3.88 -16.10 20.05
CA GLU A 151 -4.30 -14.75 20.49
C GLU A 151 -3.83 -14.38 21.92
N ASP A 152 -3.66 -15.38 22.79
CA ASP A 152 -3.31 -15.20 24.21
C ASP A 152 -1.79 -15.26 24.52
N ASP A 153 -0.95 -15.58 23.54
CA ASP A 153 0.51 -15.66 23.76
C ASP A 153 1.18 -14.29 23.60
N ALA A 154 2.12 -13.97 24.49
CA ALA A 154 2.93 -12.75 24.37
C ALA A 154 3.72 -12.73 23.04
N TRP A 155 3.30 -11.91 22.08
CA TRP A 155 3.87 -11.76 20.73
C TRP A 155 5.26 -11.08 20.68
N ARG A 156 5.92 -10.86 21.82
CA ARG A 156 7.29 -10.32 21.87
C ARG A 156 8.16 -11.08 22.86
N ASN A 157 8.17 -12.39 22.76
CA ASN A 157 9.11 -13.17 23.57
C ASN A 157 10.54 -12.99 23.03
N ASN A 158 11.30 -12.14 23.71
CA ASN A 158 12.77 -12.11 23.69
C ASN A 158 13.41 -11.71 22.34
N VAL A 159 13.02 -10.55 21.81
CA VAL A 159 13.70 -9.93 20.67
C VAL A 159 15.11 -9.50 21.06
N ALA A 160 16.12 -9.96 20.31
CA ALA A 160 17.51 -9.50 20.46
C ALA A 160 17.58 -7.97 20.40
N SER A 161 18.30 -7.34 21.34
CA SER A 161 18.46 -5.88 21.37
C SER A 161 19.28 -5.42 20.15
N VAL A 162 18.58 -4.97 19.11
CA VAL A 162 19.20 -4.37 17.92
C VAL A 162 19.40 -2.87 18.13
N LYS A 163 20.57 -2.37 17.76
CA LYS A 163 20.89 -0.94 17.81
C LYS A 163 20.21 -0.24 16.63
N ARG A 164 19.16 0.54 16.91
CA ARG A 164 18.44 1.32 15.90
C ARG A 164 18.64 2.81 16.09
N CYS A 165 18.77 3.54 14.99
CA CYS A 165 18.80 4.98 15.00
C CYS A 165 17.46 5.52 15.52
N VAL A 166 17.51 6.33 16.58
CA VAL A 166 16.31 6.90 17.22
C VAL A 166 15.53 7.90 16.35
N VAL A 167 16.09 8.31 15.20
CA VAL A 167 15.41 9.22 14.25
C VAL A 167 14.74 8.43 13.14
N CYS A 168 15.48 7.60 12.41
CA CYS A 168 14.97 6.93 11.21
C CYS A 168 14.65 5.43 11.35
N GLY A 169 14.89 4.81 12.52
CA GLY A 169 14.64 3.38 12.75
C GLY A 169 15.58 2.39 12.04
N LEU A 170 16.53 2.88 11.22
CA LEU A 170 17.57 2.12 10.53
C LEU A 170 18.74 1.74 11.46
N ASN A 171 19.78 1.09 10.93
CA ASN A 171 20.93 0.63 11.71
C ASN A 171 21.67 1.76 12.47
N GLY A 172 21.82 1.63 13.80
CA GLY A 172 22.53 2.57 14.66
C GLY A 172 24.02 2.28 14.73
N LYS A 173 24.88 3.26 14.39
CA LYS A 173 26.34 3.11 14.29
C LYS A 173 27.08 3.57 15.53
N PHE A 174 26.56 4.58 16.22
CA PHE A 174 27.17 5.12 17.44
C PHE A 174 26.11 5.65 18.40
N ALA A 175 26.46 5.73 19.68
CA ALA A 175 25.59 6.22 20.75
C ALA A 175 25.86 7.69 21.08
N CYS A 176 24.88 8.36 21.67
CA CYS A 176 25.08 9.63 22.36
C CYS A 176 26.20 9.48 23.40
N SER A 177 27.20 10.35 23.36
CA SER A 177 28.34 10.29 24.28
C SER A 177 28.00 10.63 25.73
N ALA A 178 26.84 11.23 25.99
CA ALA A 178 26.40 11.63 27.32
C ALA A 178 25.54 10.56 28.00
N CYS A 179 24.48 10.07 27.33
CA CYS A 179 23.59 9.06 27.91
C CYS A 179 23.94 7.62 27.55
N HIS A 180 24.69 7.40 26.45
CA HIS A 180 24.97 6.07 25.87
C HIS A 180 23.75 5.23 25.44
N VAL A 181 22.53 5.75 25.63
CA VAL A 181 21.27 5.09 25.27
C VAL A 181 20.89 5.37 23.82
N ALA A 182 20.67 6.64 23.45
CA ALA A 182 20.22 7.02 22.12
C ALA A 182 21.27 6.66 21.06
N GLN A 183 20.91 5.83 20.09
CA GLN A 183 21.78 5.42 18.99
C GLN A 183 21.46 6.22 17.71
N TYR A 184 22.47 6.45 16.87
CA TYR A 184 22.36 7.22 15.64
C TYR A 184 23.11 6.54 14.49
N CYS A 185 22.57 6.66 13.27
CA CYS A 185 23.27 6.23 12.06
C CYS A 185 24.21 7.33 11.52
N SER A 186 23.98 8.60 11.87
CA SER A 186 24.77 9.75 11.38
C SER A 186 24.79 10.90 12.39
N LYS A 187 25.81 11.77 12.27
CA LYS A 187 25.88 13.02 13.07
C LYS A 187 24.74 13.97 12.73
N ALA A 188 24.18 13.91 11.53
CA ALA A 188 23.05 14.73 11.13
C ALA A 188 21.80 14.36 11.94
N HIS A 189 21.49 13.07 12.06
CA HIS A 189 20.36 12.59 12.87
C HIS A 189 20.56 12.89 14.36
N GLN A 190 21.80 12.81 14.87
CA GLN A 190 22.07 13.22 16.25
C GLN A 190 21.74 14.69 16.50
N LYS A 191 22.12 15.58 15.57
CA LYS A 191 21.84 17.03 15.68
C LYS A 191 20.35 17.32 15.59
N ASP A 192 19.65 16.63 14.69
CA ASP A 192 18.19 16.75 14.52
C ASP A 192 17.45 16.36 15.79
N HIS A 193 17.73 15.16 16.34
CA HIS A 193 17.13 14.71 17.59
C HIS A 193 17.50 15.61 18.79
N TRP A 194 18.72 16.16 18.82
CA TRP A 194 19.14 17.11 19.85
C TRP A 194 18.34 18.41 19.81
N LYS A 195 18.02 18.91 18.61
CA LYS A 195 17.18 20.10 18.40
C LYS A 195 15.75 19.83 18.90
N HIS A 196 15.18 18.68 18.58
CA HIS A 196 13.79 18.32 18.90
C HIS A 196 13.59 17.72 20.30
N GLY A 197 14.47 18.01 21.27
CA GLY A 197 14.21 17.72 22.68
C GLY A 197 15.20 16.78 23.38
N HIS A 198 16.05 16.03 22.66
CA HIS A 198 17.01 15.16 23.36
C HIS A 198 17.97 15.94 24.28
N LYS A 199 18.19 17.24 24.02
CA LYS A 199 18.97 18.10 24.91
C LYS A 199 18.43 18.13 26.35
N THR A 200 17.12 18.13 26.52
CA THR A 200 16.46 18.10 27.84
C THR A 200 16.35 16.67 28.35
N ASP A 201 16.07 15.74 27.46
CA ASP A 201 15.69 14.37 27.82
C ASP A 201 16.90 13.44 28.03
N CYS A 202 18.09 13.84 27.57
CA CYS A 202 19.32 13.05 27.63
C CYS A 202 19.67 12.61 29.06
N ALA A 203 19.47 13.47 30.06
CA ALA A 203 19.76 13.12 31.45
C ALA A 203 18.80 12.04 31.98
N ALA A 204 17.51 12.15 31.66
CA ALA A 204 16.51 11.14 32.00
C ALA A 204 16.80 9.81 31.29
N CYS A 205 17.19 9.85 30.01
CA CYS A 205 17.62 8.65 29.27
C CYS A 205 18.77 7.93 29.99
N ALA A 206 19.77 8.69 30.44
CA ALA A 206 20.93 8.13 31.16
C ALA A 206 20.52 7.50 32.51
N GLN A 207 19.60 8.12 33.24
CA GLN A 207 19.15 7.62 34.54
C GLN A 207 18.32 6.34 34.41
N GLN A 208 17.42 6.30 33.43
CA GLN A 208 16.50 5.17 33.24
C GLN A 208 17.07 4.06 32.34
N GLN A 209 18.22 4.31 31.70
CA GLN A 209 18.84 3.39 30.72
C GLN A 209 17.88 2.99 29.59
N THR A 210 16.92 3.86 29.28
CA THR A 210 15.94 3.70 28.20
C THR A 210 15.75 5.04 27.50
N LEU A 211 15.27 5.00 26.25
CA LEU A 211 14.97 6.23 25.53
C LEU A 211 13.73 6.86 26.17
N VAL A 212 13.88 8.11 26.63
CA VAL A 212 12.80 8.91 27.19
C VAL A 212 12.52 10.04 26.22
N VAL A 213 11.24 10.22 25.89
CA VAL A 213 10.74 11.34 25.10
C VAL A 213 9.71 12.06 25.98
N SER A 214 9.96 13.33 26.29
CA SER A 214 9.00 14.16 27.02
C SER A 214 7.85 14.61 26.10
N ASP A 215 6.68 14.92 26.67
CA ASP A 215 5.54 15.44 25.91
C ASP A 215 5.91 16.71 25.12
N ALA A 216 6.78 17.54 25.69
CA ALA A 216 7.30 18.74 25.02
C ALA A 216 8.18 18.40 23.79
N ALA A 217 8.99 17.34 23.87
CA ALA A 217 9.80 16.86 22.75
C ALA A 217 8.93 16.21 21.66
N ALA A 218 7.89 15.47 22.06
CA ALA A 218 6.91 14.90 21.14
C ALA A 218 6.16 16.01 20.38
N GLN A 219 5.63 17.00 21.10
CA GLN A 219 4.95 18.15 20.48
C GLN A 219 5.88 18.94 19.57
N ALA A 220 7.13 19.17 19.97
CA ALA A 220 8.10 19.86 19.14
C ALA A 220 8.39 19.11 17.83
N MET A 221 8.36 17.77 17.83
CA MET A 221 8.52 16.97 16.62
C MET A 221 7.28 17.07 15.71
N GLU A 222 6.08 17.15 16.27
CA GLU A 222 4.84 17.35 15.51
C GLU A 222 4.78 18.75 14.87
N ASP A 223 5.21 19.78 15.60
CA ASP A 223 5.15 21.18 15.17
C ASP A 223 6.27 21.54 14.19
N ASP A 224 7.53 21.20 14.50
CA ASP A 224 8.70 21.56 13.67
C ASP A 224 8.96 20.54 12.55
N GLY A 225 8.45 19.31 12.68
CA GLY A 225 8.79 18.19 11.81
C GLY A 225 10.26 17.78 11.86
N SER A 226 10.66 16.87 10.97
CA SER A 226 12.05 16.48 10.78
C SER A 226 12.42 16.49 9.30
N ALA A 227 13.66 16.90 9.01
CA ALA A 227 14.23 16.80 7.67
C ALA A 227 14.47 15.34 7.23
N PHE A 228 14.43 14.39 8.16
CA PHE A 228 14.80 12.98 7.92
C PHE A 228 13.61 12.02 8.05
N VAL A 229 12.50 12.46 8.64
CA VAL A 229 11.33 11.63 8.95
C VAL A 229 10.10 12.27 8.32
N PHE A 230 9.29 11.48 7.64
CA PHE A 230 8.01 11.93 7.11
C PHE A 230 6.94 11.92 8.23
N PRO A 231 5.93 12.80 8.16
CA PRO A 231 4.78 12.72 9.06
C PRO A 231 4.13 11.32 8.97
N GLN A 232 3.61 10.85 10.09
CA GLN A 232 3.12 9.49 10.21
C GLN A 232 1.60 9.43 10.06
N TYR A 233 1.12 8.49 9.23
CA TYR A 233 -0.31 8.25 8.99
C TYR A 233 -0.58 6.74 8.89
N ALA A 234 -1.79 6.30 9.21
CA ALA A 234 -2.25 4.95 8.87
C ALA A 234 -2.68 4.91 7.39
N ILE A 235 -2.66 3.73 6.78
CA ILE A 235 -3.22 3.49 5.45
C ILE A 235 -4.42 2.55 5.62
N HIS A 236 -5.62 3.08 5.35
CA HIS A 236 -6.85 2.33 5.24
C HIS A 236 -7.03 1.82 3.80
N ILE A 237 -7.52 0.59 3.63
CA ILE A 237 -7.69 -0.04 2.33
C ILE A 237 -9.18 -0.16 2.00
N GLU A 238 -9.56 0.22 0.78
CA GLU A 238 -10.90 0.05 0.23
C GLU A 238 -10.82 -0.54 -1.18
N GLN A 239 -11.88 -1.18 -1.66
CA GLN A 239 -11.93 -1.69 -3.04
C GLN A 239 -12.07 -0.55 -4.05
N GLU A 240 -11.40 -0.66 -5.19
CA GLU A 240 -11.60 0.28 -6.30
C GLU A 240 -13.06 0.18 -6.78
N PRO A 241 -13.79 1.31 -6.87
CA PRO A 241 -15.15 1.30 -7.39
C PRO A 241 -15.20 0.66 -8.80
N ASP A 242 -16.17 -0.23 -9.03
CA ASP A 242 -16.34 -0.87 -10.33
C ASP A 242 -16.52 0.19 -11.44
N ARG A 243 -15.90 -0.07 -12.59
CA ARG A 243 -15.92 0.77 -13.78
C ARG A 243 -17.34 1.05 -14.28
N THR A 244 -18.30 0.18 -13.98
CA THR A 244 -19.72 0.35 -14.33
C THR A 244 -20.47 1.27 -13.36
N VAL A 245 -19.89 1.51 -12.18
CA VAL A 245 -20.40 2.34 -11.09
C VAL A 245 -19.81 3.76 -11.22
N ALA A 246 -19.79 4.32 -12.43
CA ALA A 246 -19.68 5.77 -12.58
C ALA A 246 -20.91 6.38 -11.89
N GLN A 247 -20.72 6.95 -10.70
CA GLN A 247 -21.78 7.10 -9.69
C GLN A 247 -22.85 8.14 -10.04
N ASN A 248 -22.79 8.78 -11.20
CA ASN A 248 -23.76 9.80 -11.58
C ASN A 248 -23.84 10.00 -13.10
N GLU A 249 -25.03 10.38 -13.58
CA GLU A 249 -25.32 10.67 -14.99
C GLU A 249 -24.33 11.65 -15.64
N SER A 250 -23.68 12.52 -14.84
CA SER A 250 -22.66 13.48 -15.31
C SER A 250 -21.43 12.79 -15.88
N GLU A 251 -20.94 11.72 -15.26
CA GLU A 251 -19.73 11.01 -15.69
C GLU A 251 -20.00 10.12 -16.90
N ALA A 252 -21.14 9.42 -16.92
CA ALA A 252 -21.60 8.66 -18.09
C ALA A 252 -21.81 9.58 -19.30
N LYS A 253 -22.36 10.79 -19.08
CA LYS A 253 -22.48 11.83 -20.12
C LYS A 253 -21.10 12.36 -20.54
N MET A 254 -20.13 12.48 -19.63
CA MET A 254 -18.76 12.90 -19.96
C MET A 254 -18.03 11.86 -20.82
N MET A 255 -18.19 10.59 -20.50
CA MET A 255 -17.63 9.47 -21.27
C MET A 255 -18.28 9.34 -22.65
N GLN A 256 -19.62 9.47 -22.72
CA GLN A 256 -20.34 9.53 -24.01
C GLN A 256 -19.99 10.78 -24.82
N ALA A 257 -19.83 11.94 -24.18
CA ALA A 257 -19.43 13.18 -24.85
C ALA A 257 -17.99 13.05 -25.40
N TYR A 258 -17.08 12.38 -24.71
CA TYR A 258 -15.73 12.08 -25.19
C TYR A 258 -15.74 11.16 -26.43
N GLU A 259 -16.56 10.11 -26.40
CA GLU A 259 -16.74 9.19 -27.54
C GLU A 259 -17.43 9.88 -28.74
N GLN A 260 -18.40 10.75 -28.49
CA GLN A 260 -19.10 11.51 -29.53
C GLN A 260 -18.25 12.65 -30.09
N ALA A 261 -17.42 13.31 -29.27
CA ALA A 261 -16.46 14.33 -29.72
C ALA A 261 -15.32 13.73 -30.57
N HIS A 262 -15.00 12.44 -30.38
CA HIS A 262 -14.12 11.68 -31.29
C HIS A 262 -14.73 11.45 -32.69
N LEU A 263 -16.06 11.58 -32.84
CA LEU A 263 -16.76 11.37 -34.11
C LEU A 263 -17.07 12.66 -34.86
N GLN A 264 -17.09 13.83 -34.20
CA GLN A 264 -17.28 15.13 -34.86
C GLN A 264 -16.52 16.26 -34.16
N PRO A 265 -15.56 16.93 -34.83
CA PRO A 265 -14.93 18.13 -34.27
C PRO A 265 -15.80 19.34 -34.59
N ARG A 266 -16.59 19.83 -33.61
CA ARG A 266 -17.02 21.24 -33.56
C ARG A 266 -17.59 21.59 -32.18
N GLY A 267 -17.11 22.71 -31.64
CA GLY A 267 -17.40 23.19 -30.30
C GLY A 267 -18.79 23.78 -30.14
N ASP A 268 -19.30 23.66 -28.93
CA ASP A 268 -20.09 24.67 -28.23
C ASP A 268 -20.07 24.33 -26.73
N ASP A 269 -19.78 25.35 -25.92
CA ASP A 269 -19.57 25.27 -24.48
C ASP A 269 -20.91 25.29 -23.72
N VAL A 270 -21.17 24.28 -22.89
CA VAL A 270 -22.32 24.26 -21.96
C VAL A 270 -21.87 23.74 -20.61
N PHE A 271 -21.59 24.64 -19.65
CA PHE A 271 -22.00 24.45 -18.25
C PHE A 271 -21.81 25.74 -17.41
N THR A 272 -22.81 26.07 -16.61
CA THR A 272 -22.81 27.14 -15.61
C THR A 272 -23.23 26.61 -14.25
N ASP A 273 -22.50 27.09 -13.23
CA ASP A 273 -22.84 27.29 -11.82
C ASP A 273 -22.25 26.32 -10.79
N ASP A 274 -21.64 26.95 -9.77
CA ASP A 274 -20.64 26.45 -8.82
C ASP A 274 -21.26 26.33 -7.41
N SER A 275 -20.95 25.27 -6.64
CA SER A 275 -20.53 25.41 -5.22
C SER A 275 -19.97 24.10 -4.65
N GLU A 276 -18.87 24.27 -3.89
CA GLU A 276 -18.04 23.27 -3.19
C GLU A 276 -16.87 22.75 -4.04
N ILE A 277 -15.69 22.63 -3.41
CA ILE A 277 -14.36 22.50 -4.05
C ILE A 277 -14.22 21.12 -4.68
N ASP A 278 -14.87 20.98 -5.83
CA ASP A 278 -14.60 20.02 -6.89
C ASP A 278 -13.31 20.47 -7.59
N LEU A 279 -12.41 19.56 -7.94
CA LEU A 279 -11.42 19.79 -8.98
C LEU A 279 -12.22 19.97 -10.25
N SER A 280 -12.73 21.20 -10.41
CA SER A 280 -14.05 21.39 -11.01
C SER A 280 -14.06 20.74 -12.36
N GLN A 281 -15.16 20.11 -12.71
CA GLN A 281 -15.45 19.64 -14.07
C GLN A 281 -15.06 20.68 -15.14
N LYS A 282 -14.91 21.96 -14.78
CA LYS A 282 -14.32 23.08 -15.54
C LYS A 282 -12.83 22.96 -15.86
N ASP A 283 -11.98 22.48 -14.96
CA ASP A 283 -10.56 22.21 -15.22
C ASP A 283 -10.41 20.98 -16.11
N LEU A 284 -11.18 19.92 -15.84
CA LEU A 284 -11.24 18.74 -16.70
C LEU A 284 -11.82 19.09 -18.10
N ALA A 285 -12.91 19.86 -18.18
CA ALA A 285 -13.53 20.28 -19.44
C ALA A 285 -12.69 21.32 -20.20
N SER A 286 -12.04 22.27 -19.52
CA SER A 286 -11.15 23.24 -20.18
C SER A 286 -9.86 22.58 -20.68
N MET A 287 -9.35 21.57 -19.98
CA MET A 287 -8.21 20.77 -20.43
C MET A 287 -8.58 19.86 -21.61
N LEU A 288 -9.74 19.19 -21.56
CA LEU A 288 -10.27 18.39 -22.68
C LEU A 288 -10.60 19.21 -23.93
N GLY A 289 -10.82 20.52 -23.80
CA GLY A 289 -11.02 21.45 -24.92
C GLY A 289 -9.75 21.86 -25.67
N THR A 290 -8.55 21.55 -25.15
CA THR A 290 -7.27 21.92 -25.79
C THR A 290 -6.69 20.76 -26.61
N THR A 291 -6.39 21.02 -27.88
CA THR A 291 -6.24 20.02 -28.95
C THR A 291 -4.96 19.16 -28.91
N THR A 292 -4.18 19.17 -27.81
CA THR A 292 -2.90 18.45 -27.71
C THR A 292 -2.61 17.98 -26.29
N GLN A 293 -3.47 17.15 -25.69
CA GLN A 293 -3.19 16.55 -24.39
C GLN A 293 -2.97 15.04 -24.48
N ASP A 294 -2.06 14.56 -23.64
CA ASP A 294 -1.68 13.15 -23.55
C ASP A 294 -2.87 12.29 -23.13
N LYS A 295 -3.27 11.33 -23.98
CA LYS A 295 -4.37 10.40 -23.68
C LYS A 295 -4.15 9.64 -22.37
N THR A 296 -2.89 9.38 -22.02
CA THR A 296 -2.52 8.73 -20.76
C THR A 296 -2.88 9.62 -19.57
N TYR A 297 -2.63 10.93 -19.67
CA TYR A 297 -2.95 11.89 -18.60
C TYR A 297 -4.44 12.06 -18.39
N VAL A 298 -5.20 12.12 -19.48
CA VAL A 298 -6.67 12.12 -19.38
C VAL A 298 -7.17 10.83 -18.73
N GLY A 299 -6.69 9.67 -19.17
CA GLY A 299 -7.07 8.38 -18.56
C GLY A 299 -6.70 8.28 -17.08
N PHE A 300 -5.54 8.80 -16.69
CA PHE A 300 -5.12 8.93 -15.30
C PHE A 300 -6.12 9.77 -14.50
N LEU A 301 -6.41 10.98 -14.94
CA LEU A 301 -7.32 11.89 -14.24
C LEU A 301 -8.74 11.31 -14.14
N THR A 302 -9.26 10.71 -15.21
CA THR A 302 -10.58 10.07 -15.19
C THR A 302 -10.64 8.94 -14.18
N ARG A 303 -9.58 8.12 -14.07
CA ARG A 303 -9.56 7.04 -13.08
C ARG A 303 -9.43 7.57 -11.66
N VAL A 304 -8.55 8.54 -11.46
CA VAL A 304 -8.33 9.16 -10.15
C VAL A 304 -9.57 9.92 -9.67
N ALA A 305 -10.38 10.49 -10.56
CA ALA A 305 -11.60 11.20 -10.18
C ALA A 305 -12.59 10.33 -9.38
N LEU A 306 -12.59 9.01 -9.58
CA LEU A 306 -13.42 8.07 -8.84
C LEU A 306 -13.03 7.94 -7.35
N ALA A 307 -11.76 8.22 -7.04
CA ALA A 307 -11.19 8.16 -5.70
C ALA A 307 -9.99 9.14 -5.64
N ASN A 308 -10.29 10.42 -5.46
CA ASN A 308 -9.34 11.51 -5.73
C ASN A 308 -8.24 11.65 -4.67
N ASP A 309 -8.48 11.13 -3.48
CA ASP A 309 -7.61 11.14 -2.30
C ASP A 309 -6.79 9.84 -2.13
N GLN A 310 -6.91 8.90 -3.08
CA GLN A 310 -6.13 7.67 -3.06
C GLN A 310 -4.61 7.97 -3.09
N VAL A 311 -3.87 7.40 -2.15
CA VAL A 311 -2.40 7.54 -2.04
C VAL A 311 -1.65 6.30 -2.51
N LEU A 312 -2.36 5.17 -2.61
CA LEU A 312 -1.84 3.86 -2.97
C LEU A 312 -2.87 3.18 -3.88
N ARG A 313 -2.40 2.50 -4.92
CA ARG A 313 -3.21 1.55 -5.69
C ARG A 313 -2.47 0.22 -5.73
N TYR A 314 -3.06 -0.79 -5.12
CA TYR A 314 -2.49 -2.12 -4.93
C TYR A 314 -3.16 -3.10 -5.90
N CYS A 315 -2.34 -3.80 -6.66
CA CYS A 315 -2.77 -4.73 -7.70
C CYS A 315 -1.66 -5.76 -7.90
N ARG A 316 -1.81 -6.91 -7.24
CA ARG A 316 -0.75 -7.89 -7.09
C ARG A 316 -0.64 -8.76 -8.34
N TRP A 317 0.42 -8.54 -9.11
CA TRP A 317 0.83 -9.42 -10.20
C TRP A 317 -0.30 -9.77 -11.16
N ASP A 318 -1.15 -8.80 -11.46
CA ASP A 318 -2.10 -8.89 -12.55
C ASP A 318 -1.44 -8.29 -13.80
N ASP A 319 -1.41 -9.06 -14.89
CA ASP A 319 -0.84 -8.59 -16.16
C ASP A 319 -1.89 -7.83 -17.00
N ASP A 320 -3.19 -8.02 -16.70
CA ASP A 320 -4.30 -7.37 -17.40
C ASP A 320 -4.59 -5.96 -16.85
N GLU A 321 -4.18 -5.69 -15.60
CA GLU A 321 -4.29 -4.39 -14.94
C GLU A 321 -2.95 -3.64 -14.92
N PRO A 322 -2.66 -2.78 -15.92
CA PRO A 322 -1.40 -2.07 -15.98
C PRO A 322 -1.30 -0.98 -14.92
N VAL A 323 -0.06 -0.57 -14.65
CA VAL A 323 0.23 0.64 -13.86
C VAL A 323 -0.54 1.85 -14.42
N LEU A 324 -1.22 2.55 -13.53
CA LEU A 324 -1.91 3.80 -13.81
C LEU A 324 -0.89 4.94 -13.89
N TRP A 325 -0.35 5.17 -15.09
CA TRP A 325 0.67 6.19 -15.35
C TRP A 325 0.06 7.59 -15.49
N VAL A 326 0.75 8.61 -14.97
CA VAL A 326 0.32 10.02 -15.11
C VAL A 326 0.43 10.48 -16.56
N HIS A 327 1.47 10.09 -17.28
CA HIS A 327 1.64 10.47 -18.69
C HIS A 327 2.31 9.37 -19.51
N SER A 328 2.37 9.56 -20.83
CA SER A 328 2.88 8.61 -21.83
C SER A 328 4.39 8.43 -21.77
N GLU A 329 5.11 9.48 -21.37
CA GLU A 329 6.55 9.46 -21.18
C GLU A 329 6.95 8.90 -19.81
N GLY A 330 8.21 8.44 -19.68
CA GLY A 330 8.74 7.99 -18.39
C GLY A 330 8.08 6.72 -17.82
N LYS A 331 7.34 5.96 -18.64
CA LYS A 331 6.81 4.64 -18.27
C LYS A 331 7.93 3.63 -18.08
N ALA A 332 7.69 2.63 -17.22
CA ALA A 332 8.64 1.54 -16.99
C ALA A 332 8.92 0.78 -18.29
N ASN A 333 10.21 0.64 -18.62
CA ASN A 333 10.67 -0.08 -19.81
C ASN A 333 11.77 -1.10 -19.50
N ASP A 334 12.54 -0.90 -18.43
CA ASP A 334 13.63 -1.76 -18.02
C ASP A 334 13.48 -2.12 -16.53
N ILE A 335 12.82 -3.25 -16.27
CA ILE A 335 12.60 -3.78 -14.93
C ILE A 335 13.59 -4.93 -14.73
N PRO A 336 14.55 -4.81 -13.80
CA PRO A 336 15.52 -5.86 -13.57
C PRO A 336 14.85 -7.13 -13.00
N SER A 337 15.33 -8.29 -13.43
CA SER A 337 14.93 -9.60 -12.87
C SER A 337 15.31 -9.74 -11.40
N CYS A 338 14.62 -10.65 -10.71
CA CYS A 338 14.89 -11.00 -9.32
C CYS A 338 16.36 -11.39 -9.13
N SER A 339 17.02 -10.84 -8.12
CA SER A 339 18.43 -11.14 -7.82
C SER A 339 18.68 -12.56 -7.30
N VAL A 340 17.63 -13.29 -6.91
CA VAL A 340 17.73 -14.63 -6.34
C VAL A 340 17.43 -15.71 -7.38
N CYS A 341 16.23 -15.70 -7.97
CA CYS A 341 15.79 -16.71 -8.94
C CYS A 341 15.97 -16.30 -10.40
N ASN A 342 16.35 -15.04 -10.68
CA ASN A 342 16.50 -14.48 -12.02
C ASN A 342 15.20 -14.43 -12.86
N GLU A 343 14.04 -14.71 -12.27
CA GLU A 343 12.73 -14.51 -12.90
C GLU A 343 12.33 -13.03 -12.96
N ARG A 344 11.43 -12.71 -13.90
CA ARG A 344 10.92 -11.33 -14.08
C ARG A 344 10.13 -10.88 -12.84
N ARG A 345 10.40 -9.66 -12.38
CA ARG A 345 9.56 -8.98 -11.37
C ARG A 345 8.27 -8.49 -12.00
N ARG A 346 7.14 -8.64 -11.31
CA ARG A 346 5.81 -8.20 -11.75
C ARG A 346 5.35 -7.02 -10.89
N PHE A 347 4.48 -6.20 -11.47
CA PHE A 347 3.89 -5.06 -10.75
C PHE A 347 3.10 -5.56 -9.55
N GLU A 348 3.20 -4.87 -8.41
CA GLU A 348 2.43 -5.24 -7.22
C GLU A 348 1.63 -4.07 -6.64
N PHE A 349 2.20 -2.87 -6.63
CA PHE A 349 1.47 -1.68 -6.22
C PHE A 349 2.14 -0.41 -6.72
N GLN A 350 1.39 0.68 -6.72
CA GLN A 350 1.91 2.00 -7.00
C GLN A 350 1.56 3.01 -5.90
N ILE A 351 2.48 3.95 -5.69
CA ILE A 351 2.28 5.09 -4.80
C ILE A 351 1.90 6.28 -5.68
N MET A 352 0.78 6.88 -5.33
CA MET A 352 0.13 7.94 -6.07
C MET A 352 0.75 9.31 -5.71
N PRO A 353 0.70 10.29 -6.61
CA PRO A 353 1.25 11.64 -6.36
C PRO A 353 0.53 12.36 -5.23
N GLN A 354 -0.74 12.03 -4.97
CA GLN A 354 -1.57 12.53 -3.87
C GLN A 354 -0.88 12.40 -2.51
N LEU A 355 -0.07 11.35 -2.31
CA LEU A 355 0.65 11.16 -1.07
C LEU A 355 1.54 12.38 -0.72
N LEU A 356 2.10 13.07 -1.72
CA LEU A 356 2.95 14.25 -1.54
C LEU A 356 2.24 15.38 -0.78
N TYR A 357 0.93 15.52 -0.98
CA TYR A 357 0.10 16.50 -0.28
C TYR A 357 0.10 16.22 1.23
N HIS A 358 -0.16 14.98 1.63
CA HIS A 358 -0.20 14.56 3.03
C HIS A 358 1.18 14.54 3.70
N LEU A 359 2.24 14.28 2.93
CA LEU A 359 3.60 14.34 3.43
C LEU A 359 4.06 15.76 3.80
N LYS A 360 3.18 16.75 3.66
CA LYS A 360 3.44 18.16 3.97
C LYS A 360 4.74 18.62 3.32
N VAL A 361 4.95 18.25 2.05
CA VAL A 361 5.93 18.94 1.20
C VAL A 361 5.58 20.46 1.14
N SER A 362 4.35 20.82 1.53
CA SER A 362 3.81 22.18 1.74
C SER A 362 3.75 22.64 3.22
N GLY A 363 4.47 22.02 4.14
CA GLY A 363 4.44 22.32 5.59
C GLY A 363 5.37 23.45 6.06
N ASP A 364 5.89 24.26 5.15
CA ASP A 364 6.66 25.46 5.49
C ASP A 364 6.44 26.49 4.37
N LEU A 365 5.49 27.38 4.58
CA LEU A 365 5.37 28.61 3.78
C LEU A 365 6.66 29.45 3.81
N ASP A 366 7.57 29.18 4.76
CA ASP A 366 8.86 29.88 4.89
C ASP A 366 10.07 29.13 4.30
N SER A 367 10.06 27.80 4.14
CA SER A 367 11.16 27.11 3.42
C SER A 367 11.02 27.09 1.90
N LEU A 368 9.92 27.65 1.37
CA LEU A 368 9.75 28.11 -0.02
C LEU A 368 10.63 29.31 -0.41
N GLN A 369 11.32 29.97 0.53
CA GLN A 369 12.22 31.10 0.21
C GLN A 369 13.60 30.68 -0.32
N ASN A 370 13.95 29.39 -0.27
CA ASN A 370 15.31 28.92 -0.61
C ASN A 370 15.33 27.86 -1.73
N GLY A 371 14.56 28.05 -2.80
CA GLY A 371 14.86 27.52 -4.16
C GLY A 371 15.32 26.06 -4.28
N ALA A 372 14.92 25.17 -3.37
CA ALA A 372 15.25 23.76 -3.43
C ALA A 372 14.16 23.08 -4.25
N THR A 373 14.55 22.31 -5.26
CA THR A 373 13.64 21.42 -6.01
C THR A 373 12.75 20.67 -5.03
N ASP A 374 11.44 20.89 -5.10
CA ASP A 374 10.49 20.21 -4.23
C ASP A 374 10.49 18.71 -4.52
N LEU A 375 10.24 17.92 -3.48
CA LEU A 375 10.10 16.48 -3.61
C LEU A 375 8.86 16.19 -4.46
N ASP A 376 9.04 15.55 -5.61
CA ASP A 376 7.94 15.33 -6.55
C ASP A 376 8.08 13.99 -7.29
N TRP A 377 6.97 13.38 -7.70
CA TRP A 377 6.87 12.22 -8.57
C TRP A 377 5.49 12.15 -9.21
N GLY A 378 5.41 11.65 -10.44
CA GLY A 378 4.12 11.32 -11.06
C GLY A 378 3.56 10.03 -10.45
N THR A 379 4.34 8.97 -10.40
CA THR A 379 3.96 7.69 -9.80
C THR A 379 5.21 6.91 -9.41
N LEU A 380 5.17 6.22 -8.26
CA LEU A 380 6.19 5.24 -7.89
C LEU A 380 5.59 3.84 -8.05
N ALA A 381 5.97 3.11 -9.10
CA ALA A 381 5.50 1.75 -9.34
C ALA A 381 6.49 0.75 -8.75
N VAL A 382 6.00 -0.14 -7.89
CA VAL A 382 6.80 -1.16 -7.20
C VAL A 382 6.60 -2.50 -7.89
N TYR A 383 7.73 -3.14 -8.19
CA TYR A 383 7.79 -4.44 -8.84
C TYR A 383 8.50 -5.43 -7.94
N THR A 384 7.91 -6.60 -7.75
CA THR A 384 8.41 -7.64 -6.84
C THR A 384 8.50 -9.00 -7.52
N CYS A 385 9.26 -9.91 -6.91
CA CYS A 385 9.34 -11.29 -7.39
C CYS A 385 8.07 -12.09 -7.05
N PRO A 386 7.37 -12.70 -8.05
CA PRO A 386 6.19 -13.54 -7.80
C PRO A 386 6.46 -14.76 -6.93
N ASN A 387 7.69 -15.30 -7.01
CA ASN A 387 8.11 -16.45 -6.19
C ASN A 387 8.46 -16.06 -4.74
N SER A 388 8.34 -14.78 -4.37
CA SER A 388 8.72 -14.20 -3.09
C SER A 388 10.02 -14.79 -2.50
N CYS A 389 11.09 -14.81 -3.31
CA CYS A 389 12.29 -15.57 -2.97
C CYS A 389 12.97 -15.06 -1.70
N SER A 390 13.47 -16.00 -0.90
CA SER A 390 14.32 -15.72 0.25
C SER A 390 15.81 -15.73 -0.12
N LEU A 391 16.60 -14.89 0.55
CA LEU A 391 18.05 -15.03 0.52
C LEU A 391 18.42 -16.36 1.17
N HIS A 392 19.17 -17.21 0.47
CA HIS A 392 19.64 -18.51 0.99
C HIS A 392 20.63 -18.38 2.18
N GLN A 393 20.84 -17.17 2.70
CA GLN A 393 21.73 -16.81 3.79
C GLN A 393 21.00 -16.32 5.05
N ALA A 394 19.66 -16.32 5.05
CA ALA A 394 18.89 -16.05 6.25
C ALA A 394 19.26 -17.10 7.31
N THR A 395 19.87 -16.64 8.40
CA THR A 395 20.21 -17.47 9.57
C THR A 395 19.31 -17.00 10.71
N SER A 396 19.26 -17.76 11.80
CA SER A 396 18.49 -17.36 13.01
C SER A 396 18.88 -16.00 13.60
N THR A 397 19.95 -15.36 13.10
CA THR A 397 20.46 -14.06 13.56
C THR A 397 20.36 -12.93 12.54
N ASN A 398 20.05 -13.20 11.26
CA ASN A 398 19.97 -12.19 10.21
C ASN A 398 18.64 -12.30 9.46
N ALA A 399 17.84 -11.25 9.56
CA ALA A 399 16.58 -11.12 8.83
C ALA A 399 16.76 -11.28 7.31
N ASP A 400 15.80 -11.92 6.68
CA ASP A 400 15.72 -12.08 5.23
C ASP A 400 15.17 -10.79 4.59
N VAL A 401 16.08 -9.92 4.17
CA VAL A 401 15.74 -8.63 3.54
C VAL A 401 16.13 -8.65 2.07
N VAL A 402 15.15 -8.60 1.18
CA VAL A 402 15.37 -8.60 -0.28
C VAL A 402 15.03 -7.24 -0.85
N GLU A 403 15.95 -6.65 -1.63
CA GLU A 403 15.66 -5.42 -2.36
C GLU A 403 14.79 -5.70 -3.58
N GLU A 404 13.66 -5.01 -3.63
CA GLU A 404 12.72 -4.99 -4.74
C GLU A 404 12.85 -3.70 -5.54
N PHE A 405 12.21 -3.68 -6.72
CA PHE A 405 12.45 -2.63 -7.68
C PHE A 405 11.36 -1.56 -7.62
N VAL A 406 11.79 -0.29 -7.67
CA VAL A 406 10.88 0.86 -7.75
C VAL A 406 11.19 1.64 -9.01
N TRP A 407 10.18 1.81 -9.85
CA TRP A 407 10.21 2.72 -10.99
C TRP A 407 9.57 4.05 -10.60
N ARG A 408 10.32 5.14 -10.73
CA ARG A 408 9.79 6.51 -10.54
C ARG A 408 9.48 7.13 -11.89
N GLN A 409 8.20 7.40 -12.14
CA GLN A 409 7.81 8.34 -13.18
C GLN A 409 7.98 9.78 -12.64
N PRO A 410 8.67 10.67 -13.36
CA PRO A 410 8.72 12.09 -12.99
C PRO A 410 7.30 12.71 -13.05
N PRO A 411 7.09 13.89 -12.44
CA PRO A 411 5.85 14.64 -12.65
C PRO A 411 5.70 15.04 -14.13
N HIS A 412 4.46 15.31 -14.54
CA HIS A 412 4.19 15.79 -15.89
C HIS A 412 4.66 17.25 -16.05
N GLU A 413 5.84 17.44 -16.64
CA GLU A 413 6.34 18.77 -16.99
C GLU A 413 5.57 19.31 -18.21
N GLN A 414 4.52 20.09 -17.96
CA GLN A 414 3.92 20.91 -19.01
C GLN A 414 5.00 21.88 -19.49
N HIS A 415 5.58 21.60 -20.66
CA HIS A 415 6.54 22.51 -21.27
C HIS A 415 5.87 23.87 -21.42
N GLN A 416 6.28 24.85 -20.60
CA GLN A 416 6.01 26.25 -20.92
C GLN A 416 6.72 26.50 -22.25
N ALA A 417 5.93 26.69 -23.30
CA ALA A 417 6.46 27.08 -24.59
C ALA A 417 7.40 28.27 -24.38
N PRO A 418 8.61 28.27 -24.95
CA PRO A 418 9.50 29.41 -24.83
C PRO A 418 8.76 30.65 -25.37
N GLN A 419 8.59 31.65 -24.51
CA GLN A 419 7.99 32.94 -24.87
C GLN A 419 8.77 33.65 -25.96
#